data_AF-A0A953NZS4-F1
#
_entry.id   AF-A0A953NZS4-F1
#
_cell.length_a   1.000
_cell.length_b   1.000
_cell.length_c   1.000
_cell.angle_alpha   90.00
_cell.angle_beta   90.00
_cell.angle_gamma   90.00
#
_symmetry.space_group_name_H-M   'P 1'
#
loop_
_entity.id
_entity.type
_entity.pdbx_description
1 polymer ?
#
loop_
_entity_poly.entity_id
_entity_poly.type
_entity_poly.pdbx_seq_one_letter_code
_entity_poly.pdbx_strand_id
1 'polypeptide(L)'
;MGFGRFIGDLLSGKTNCPLCGTPGSTKEGDRVRCLNPQCANFFLTPGQVPAEPRAPKPASQSPQSAPQAPASGPGLGSARTITIQYKNFQDQHKTFTADVGSLRRKKNHIVARVAPSGKILSLSRDRIQNMTEVDQCLPAYMRTGAPYPTAKERQVLGYHKKHKSTSPLYEKIRAKFPDW
;
A
#
# COMPACT_ATOMS: atom_id res chain seq x y z
N MET A 1 -17.43 20.04 23.32
CA MET A 1 -17.80 18.62 23.54
C MET A 1 -16.89 17.76 22.69
N GLY A 2 -15.78 17.29 23.26
CA GLY A 2 -14.82 16.42 22.59
C GLY A 2 -15.06 14.98 23.02
N PHE A 3 -15.37 14.09 22.08
CA PHE A 3 -15.41 12.65 22.32
C PHE A 3 -14.09 12.03 21.88
N GLY A 4 -13.37 11.51 22.87
CA GLY A 4 -12.08 10.88 22.72
C GLY A 4 -12.13 9.54 22.00
N ARG A 5 -10.98 9.22 21.40
CA ARG A 5 -10.52 7.89 21.02
C ARG A 5 -10.63 6.93 22.21
N PHE A 6 -10.88 5.65 21.93
CA PHE A 6 -10.24 4.44 22.50
C PHE A 6 -11.20 3.24 22.33
N ILE A 7 -11.13 2.58 21.17
CA ILE A 7 -11.64 1.21 21.01
C ILE A 7 -10.47 0.40 20.46
N GLY A 8 -9.90 -0.44 21.32
CA GLY A 8 -8.84 -1.35 20.95
C GLY A 8 -8.12 -1.83 22.20
N ASP A 9 -8.73 -2.78 22.91
CA ASP A 9 -8.03 -3.83 23.66
C ASP A 9 -9.04 -4.80 24.28
N LEU A 10 -9.76 -5.50 23.41
CA LEU A 10 -10.51 -6.69 23.76
C LEU A 10 -10.31 -7.67 22.61
N LEU A 11 -9.71 -8.85 22.85
CA LEU A 11 -9.50 -9.99 21.94
C LEU A 11 -8.06 -10.31 21.48
N SER A 12 -7.06 -10.21 22.36
CA SER A 12 -5.89 -11.10 22.28
C SER A 12 -5.16 -11.10 23.62
N GLY A 13 -5.11 -12.26 24.30
CA GLY A 13 -4.31 -12.49 25.50
C GLY A 13 -2.80 -12.45 25.21
N LYS A 14 -2.30 -11.31 24.74
CA LYS A 14 -0.88 -11.04 24.54
C LYS A 14 -0.35 -10.41 25.81
N THR A 15 0.08 -11.25 26.74
CA THR A 15 0.78 -10.80 27.94
C THR A 15 2.27 -10.68 27.61
N ASN A 16 2.98 -9.75 28.24
CA ASN A 16 4.44 -9.71 28.16
C ASN A 16 5.02 -10.87 28.98
N CYS A 17 6.10 -11.49 28.48
CA CYS A 17 6.75 -12.57 29.23
C CYS A 17 7.30 -12.01 30.56
N PRO A 18 7.00 -12.60 31.72
CA PRO A 18 7.46 -12.08 33.01
C PRO A 18 8.99 -12.20 33.22
N LEU A 19 9.67 -13.02 32.42
CA LEU A 19 11.12 -13.22 32.52
C LEU A 19 11.95 -12.35 31.56
N CYS A 20 11.42 -12.05 30.36
CA CYS A 20 12.20 -11.34 29.33
C CYS A 20 11.44 -10.16 28.69
N GLY A 21 10.23 -9.85 29.14
CA GLY A 21 9.42 -8.74 28.65
C GLY A 21 8.95 -8.86 27.20
N THR A 22 9.25 -9.97 26.50
CA THR A 22 8.90 -10.11 25.08
C THR A 22 7.37 -10.09 24.92
N PRO A 23 6.83 -9.18 24.09
CA PRO A 23 5.39 -9.06 23.89
C PRO A 23 4.85 -10.25 23.10
N GLY A 24 3.63 -10.68 23.44
CA GLY A 24 2.99 -11.81 22.79
C GLY A 24 3.33 -13.18 23.39
N SER A 25 3.71 -13.23 24.67
CA SER A 25 3.74 -14.49 25.40
C SER A 25 2.31 -14.93 25.74
N THR A 26 2.08 -16.24 25.66
CA THR A 26 0.77 -16.83 25.98
C THR A 26 0.89 -17.56 27.32
N LYS A 27 -0.01 -17.26 28.26
CA LYS A 27 -0.10 -17.98 29.54
C LYS A 27 -1.14 -19.11 29.38
N GLU A 28 -0.73 -20.35 29.59
CA GLU A 28 -1.59 -21.52 29.54
C GLU A 28 -1.52 -22.22 30.91
N GLY A 29 -2.55 -22.03 31.72
CA GLY A 29 -2.54 -22.46 33.13
C GLY A 29 -1.41 -21.79 33.91
N ASP A 30 -0.54 -22.59 34.52
CA ASP A 30 0.61 -22.14 35.32
C ASP A 30 1.91 -22.02 34.51
N ARG A 31 1.84 -22.26 33.18
CA ARG A 31 3.02 -22.22 32.29
C ARG A 31 2.94 -21.01 31.38
N VAL A 32 4.04 -20.27 31.27
CA VAL A 32 4.18 -19.15 30.33
C VAL A 32 4.94 -19.63 29.10
N ARG A 33 4.38 -19.44 27.92
CA ARG A 33 5.03 -19.75 26.64
C ARG A 33 5.61 -18.47 26.04
N CYS A 34 6.92 -18.41 25.90
CA CYS A 34 7.63 -17.29 25.30
C CYS A 34 8.05 -17.59 23.86
N LEU A 35 8.00 -16.57 23.00
CA LEU A 35 8.47 -16.63 21.61
C LEU A 35 9.95 -16.22 21.48
N ASN A 36 10.58 -15.76 22.55
CA ASN A 36 11.99 -15.39 22.55
C ASN A 36 12.86 -16.65 22.69
N PRO A 37 13.69 -17.00 21.67
CA PRO A 37 14.56 -18.18 21.72
C PRO A 37 15.63 -18.12 22.80
N GLN A 38 15.88 -16.93 23.36
CA GLN A 38 16.86 -16.73 24.44
C GLN A 38 16.22 -16.80 25.84
N CYS A 39 14.92 -17.07 25.93
CA CYS A 39 14.21 -17.14 27.21
C CYS A 39 14.08 -18.58 27.71
N ALA A 40 14.19 -18.76 29.03
CA ALA A 40 13.98 -20.06 29.69
C ALA A 40 12.59 -20.67 29.44
N ASN A 41 11.59 -19.84 29.11
CA ASN A 41 10.21 -20.24 28.81
C ASN A 41 9.93 -20.43 27.31
N PHE A 42 10.98 -20.60 26.49
CA PHE A 42 10.83 -20.79 25.06
C PHE A 42 10.25 -22.17 24.71
N PHE A 43 9.13 -22.18 24.00
CA PHE A 43 8.54 -23.42 23.46
C PHE A 43 8.44 -23.33 21.95
N LEU A 44 9.18 -24.18 21.24
CA LEU A 44 8.94 -24.46 19.82
C LEU A 44 7.58 -25.16 19.70
N THR A 45 6.70 -24.62 18.88
CA THR A 45 5.47 -25.34 18.52
C THR A 45 5.87 -26.48 17.59
N PRO A 46 5.58 -27.76 17.91
CA PRO A 46 5.84 -28.87 16.98
C PRO A 46 4.92 -28.70 15.77
N GLY A 47 5.51 -28.32 14.65
CA GLY A 47 4.82 -27.84 13.44
C GLY A 47 5.62 -26.81 12.65
N GLN A 48 6.64 -26.19 13.26
CA GLN A 48 7.75 -25.62 12.50
C GLN A 48 8.73 -26.74 12.14
N VAL A 49 8.72 -27.13 10.87
CA VAL A 49 9.74 -28.00 10.28
C VAL A 49 11.10 -27.35 10.54
N PRO A 50 12.12 -28.09 11.04
CA PRO A 50 13.46 -27.56 11.23
C PRO A 50 14.00 -27.08 9.87
N ALA A 51 14.26 -25.78 9.76
CA ALA A 51 15.08 -25.29 8.66
C ALA A 51 16.50 -25.80 8.92
N GLU A 52 16.88 -26.82 8.14
CA GLU A 52 18.22 -27.35 7.99
C GLU A 52 19.28 -26.23 7.95
N PRO A 53 20.50 -26.43 8.51
CA PRO A 53 21.52 -25.40 8.57
C PRO A 53 21.99 -25.06 7.15
N ARG A 54 21.40 -24.04 6.54
CA ARG A 54 21.95 -23.49 5.30
C ARG A 54 23.25 -22.80 5.66
N ALA A 55 24.33 -23.33 5.10
CA ALA A 55 25.62 -22.69 4.91
C ALA A 55 25.47 -21.15 4.71
N PRO A 56 26.46 -20.35 5.17
CA PRO A 56 26.37 -18.90 5.13
C PRO A 56 26.07 -18.42 3.73
N LYS A 57 24.83 -17.96 3.51
CA LYS A 57 24.49 -17.20 2.32
C LYS A 57 25.27 -15.89 2.42
N PRO A 58 26.07 -15.51 1.40
CA PRO A 58 26.70 -14.21 1.38
C PRO A 58 25.62 -13.14 1.56
N ALA A 59 25.97 -12.14 2.37
CA ALA A 59 25.19 -10.96 2.64
C ALA A 59 24.45 -10.52 1.36
N SER A 60 23.12 -10.61 1.38
CA SER A 60 22.30 -9.96 0.37
C SER A 60 22.45 -8.46 0.60
N GLN A 61 23.53 -7.91 0.07
CA GLN A 61 23.66 -6.52 -0.29
C GLN A 61 22.37 -6.16 -1.01
N SER A 62 21.59 -5.28 -0.38
CA SER A 62 20.57 -4.54 -1.12
C SER A 62 21.29 -3.95 -2.33
N PRO A 63 20.90 -4.23 -3.58
CA PRO A 63 21.51 -3.55 -4.69
C PRO A 63 21.24 -2.06 -4.50
N GLN A 64 22.31 -1.32 -4.22
CA GLN A 64 22.36 0.12 -4.41
C GLN A 64 21.81 0.37 -5.81
N SER A 65 20.60 0.89 -5.90
CA SER A 65 20.07 1.37 -7.16
C SER A 65 20.76 2.69 -7.43
N ALA A 66 21.97 2.60 -8.00
CA ALA A 66 22.55 3.66 -8.80
C ALA A 66 21.50 4.14 -9.83
N PRO A 67 21.53 5.41 -10.26
CA PRO A 67 20.57 5.94 -11.22
C PRO A 67 20.68 5.17 -12.54
N GLN A 68 19.82 4.17 -12.73
CA GLN A 68 19.79 3.40 -13.96
C GLN A 68 19.18 4.26 -15.06
N ALA A 69 20.01 4.61 -16.03
CA ALA A 69 19.58 5.03 -17.35
C ALA A 69 18.54 4.02 -17.92
N PRO A 70 17.56 4.48 -18.72
CA PRO A 70 16.41 3.66 -19.08
C PRO A 70 16.81 2.51 -20.01
N ALA A 71 16.97 1.31 -19.46
CA ALA A 71 17.14 0.08 -20.22
C ALA A 71 15.78 -0.39 -20.74
N SER A 72 15.66 -0.43 -22.07
CA SER A 72 14.50 -0.90 -22.82
C SER A 72 14.31 -2.41 -22.65
N GLY A 73 13.44 -2.82 -21.72
CA GLY A 73 12.92 -4.19 -21.57
C GLY A 73 11.44 -4.29 -21.99
N PRO A 74 10.88 -5.51 -22.17
CA PRO A 74 9.70 -5.78 -22.98
C PRO A 74 8.52 -4.90 -22.55
N GLY A 75 8.11 -4.04 -23.49
CA GLY A 75 7.27 -2.89 -23.26
C GLY A 75 5.90 -3.27 -22.73
N LEU A 76 5.48 -2.53 -21.70
CA LEU A 76 4.07 -2.33 -21.39
C LEU A 76 3.38 -1.91 -22.70
N GLY A 77 2.54 -2.78 -23.25
CA GLY A 77 1.92 -2.57 -24.56
C GLY A 77 1.27 -1.19 -24.64
N SER A 78 1.83 -0.31 -25.47
CA SER A 78 1.34 1.04 -25.79
C SER A 78 0.81 1.88 -24.61
N ALA A 79 1.25 1.59 -23.39
CA ALA A 79 0.81 2.23 -22.17
C ALA A 79 1.75 3.39 -21.88
N ARG A 80 1.22 4.61 -21.83
CA ARG A 80 1.98 5.79 -21.39
C ARG A 80 2.52 5.50 -19.99
N THR A 81 3.83 5.60 -19.80
CA THR A 81 4.49 5.42 -18.51
C THR A 81 4.88 6.77 -17.92
N ILE A 82 4.97 6.83 -16.59
CA ILE A 82 5.44 7.99 -15.83
C ILE A 82 6.50 7.55 -14.83
N THR A 83 7.54 8.36 -14.69
CA THR A 83 8.56 8.18 -13.65
C THR A 83 8.11 8.87 -12.37
N ILE A 84 8.08 8.15 -11.25
CA ILE A 84 7.74 8.67 -9.92
C ILE A 84 9.00 8.69 -9.07
N GLN A 85 9.39 9.87 -8.61
CA GLN A 85 10.52 10.07 -7.69
C GLN A 85 9.98 10.08 -6.26
N TYR A 86 10.44 9.15 -5.42
CA TYR A 86 9.92 8.93 -4.07
C TYR A 86 11.04 8.94 -3.03
N LYS A 87 10.83 9.67 -1.93
CA LYS A 87 11.74 9.71 -0.78
C LYS A 87 11.20 8.82 0.34
N ASN A 88 11.94 7.78 0.72
CA ASN A 88 11.48 6.85 1.76
C ASN A 88 11.66 7.41 3.19
N PHE A 89 11.26 6.63 4.22
CA PHE A 89 11.40 7.01 5.63
C PHE A 89 12.85 7.15 6.11
N GLN A 90 13.80 6.61 5.35
CA GLN A 90 15.24 6.66 5.63
C GLN A 90 15.93 7.72 4.76
N ASP A 91 15.16 8.66 4.21
CA ASP A 91 15.61 9.72 3.30
C ASP A 91 16.30 9.25 2.01
N GLN A 92 16.15 7.98 1.64
CA GLN A 92 16.68 7.45 0.39
C GLN A 92 15.74 7.78 -0.76
N HIS A 93 16.32 8.27 -1.86
CA HIS A 93 15.62 8.54 -3.11
C HIS A 93 15.47 7.25 -3.91
N LYS A 94 14.23 6.94 -4.30
CA LYS A 94 13.89 5.81 -5.16
C LYS A 94 13.08 6.30 -6.34
N THR A 95 13.37 5.73 -7.50
CA THR A 95 12.66 6.04 -8.74
C THR A 95 11.87 4.83 -9.17
N PHE A 96 10.59 5.03 -9.48
CA PHE A 96 9.70 3.98 -9.96
C PHE A 96 9.13 4.38 -11.31
N THR A 97 9.17 3.47 -12.29
CA THR A 97 8.43 3.65 -13.54
C THR A 97 7.04 3.05 -13.37
N ALA A 98 6.00 3.84 -13.57
CA ALA A 98 4.60 3.44 -13.37
C ALA A 98 3.78 3.57 -14.65
N ASP A 99 2.74 2.75 -14.77
CA ASP A 99 1.77 2.85 -15.87
C ASP A 99 0.72 3.94 -15.56
N VAL A 100 0.59 4.92 -16.46
CA VAL A 100 -0.38 6.03 -16.36
C VAL A 100 -1.82 5.51 -16.28
N GLY A 101 -2.16 4.44 -17.00
CA GLY A 101 -3.51 3.87 -16.96
C GLY A 101 -3.91 3.35 -15.58
N SER A 102 -2.92 2.93 -14.80
CA SER A 102 -3.09 2.37 -13.45
C SER A 102 -3.07 3.41 -12.33
N LEU A 103 -2.68 4.66 -12.61
CA LEU A 103 -2.57 5.71 -11.61
C LEU A 103 -3.94 6.04 -11.01
N ARG A 104 -4.05 5.94 -9.68
CA ARG A 104 -5.24 6.30 -8.93
C ARG A 104 -4.86 7.03 -7.65
N ARG A 105 -5.62 8.05 -7.29
CA ARG A 105 -5.48 8.73 -6.00
C ARG A 105 -6.43 8.12 -4.97
N LYS A 106 -5.88 7.76 -3.81
CA LYS A 106 -6.64 7.27 -2.65
C LYS A 106 -6.25 8.09 -1.42
N LYS A 107 -7.08 9.07 -1.07
CA LYS A 107 -6.81 10.03 0.01
C LYS A 107 -5.44 10.71 -0.20
N ASN A 108 -4.49 10.46 0.71
CA ASN A 108 -3.12 10.98 0.65
C ASN A 108 -2.12 10.06 -0.05
N HIS A 109 -2.59 9.03 -0.74
CA HIS A 109 -1.74 8.06 -1.42
C HIS A 109 -2.00 8.04 -2.92
N ILE A 110 -0.96 7.79 -3.69
CA ILE A 110 -1.02 7.41 -5.11
C ILE A 110 -0.82 5.91 -5.20
N VAL A 111 -1.80 5.24 -5.77
CA VAL A 111 -1.75 3.81 -6.08
C VAL A 111 -1.40 3.68 -7.55
N ALA A 112 -0.32 2.97 -7.85
CA ALA A 112 0.12 2.77 -9.22
C ALA A 112 0.77 1.39 -9.38
N ARG A 113 0.63 0.81 -10.58
CA ARG A 113 1.36 -0.38 -10.99
C ARG A 113 2.75 0.03 -11.48
N VAL A 114 3.80 -0.51 -10.86
CA VAL A 114 5.19 -0.17 -11.16
C VAL A 114 5.92 -1.26 -11.94
N ALA A 115 6.68 -0.87 -12.95
CA ALA A 115 7.60 -1.71 -13.70
C ALA A 115 8.96 -1.82 -12.99
N PRO A 116 9.75 -2.89 -13.26
CA PRO A 116 9.42 -4.06 -14.08
C PRO A 116 8.55 -5.10 -13.34
N SER A 117 8.44 -4.99 -12.01
CA SER A 117 7.80 -6.02 -11.18
C SER A 117 6.31 -6.23 -11.42
N GLY A 118 5.62 -5.26 -12.03
CA GLY A 118 4.17 -5.24 -12.19
C GLY A 118 3.39 -5.12 -10.87
N LYS A 119 4.08 -4.89 -9.75
CA LYS A 119 3.46 -4.78 -8.43
C LYS A 119 2.70 -3.47 -8.32
N ILE A 120 1.62 -3.48 -7.53
CA ILE A 120 0.89 -2.27 -7.18
C ILE A 120 1.51 -1.71 -5.90
N LEU A 121 1.98 -0.47 -5.96
CA LEU A 121 2.50 0.27 -4.81
C LEU A 121 1.53 1.38 -4.41
N SER A 122 1.43 1.62 -3.10
CA SER A 122 0.74 2.76 -2.52
C SER A 122 1.79 3.73 -1.98
N LEU A 123 2.03 4.83 -2.70
CA LEU A 123 3.05 5.83 -2.38
C LEU A 123 2.39 7.02 -1.68
N SER A 124 2.97 7.49 -0.57
CA SER A 124 2.49 8.71 0.11
C SER A 124 2.79 9.95 -0.75
N ARG A 125 1.80 10.83 -0.92
CA ARG A 125 1.94 12.05 -1.74
C ARG A 125 2.98 13.01 -1.21
N ASP A 126 3.09 13.14 0.11
CA ASP A 126 4.01 14.06 0.77
C ASP A 126 5.49 13.74 0.51
N ARG A 127 5.76 12.58 -0.10
CA ARG A 127 7.11 12.06 -0.33
C ARG A 127 7.45 11.89 -1.80
N ILE A 128 6.47 12.14 -2.67
CA ILE A 128 6.67 12.17 -4.11
C ILE A 128 7.28 13.53 -4.45
N GLN A 129 8.50 13.52 -4.98
CA GLN A 129 9.24 14.75 -5.28
C GLN A 129 8.70 15.44 -6.54
N ASN A 130 8.22 14.67 -7.52
CA ASN A 130 7.63 15.17 -8.76
C ASN A 130 6.10 15.10 -8.76
N MET A 131 5.45 15.49 -7.66
CA MET A 131 3.99 15.36 -7.50
C MET A 131 3.22 16.12 -8.59
N THR A 132 3.72 17.25 -9.07
CA THR A 132 3.07 18.05 -10.14
C THR A 132 2.92 17.25 -11.43
N GLU A 133 3.96 16.54 -11.86
CA GLU A 133 3.92 15.68 -13.05
C GLU A 133 2.97 14.50 -12.85
N VAL A 134 3.04 13.87 -11.67
CA VAL A 134 2.15 12.77 -11.29
C VAL A 134 0.69 13.22 -11.28
N ASP A 135 0.40 14.43 -10.80
CA ASP A 135 -0.96 14.97 -10.75
C ASP A 135 -1.52 15.24 -12.16
N GLN A 136 -0.70 15.71 -13.09
CA GLN A 136 -1.11 15.91 -14.48
C GLN A 136 -1.49 14.59 -15.17
N CYS A 137 -0.82 13.50 -14.81
CA CYS A 137 -1.12 12.16 -15.32
C CYS A 137 -2.32 11.48 -14.63
N LEU A 138 -2.81 12.00 -13.50
CA LEU A 138 -4.05 11.48 -12.91
C LEU A 138 -5.26 11.78 -13.81
N PRO A 139 -6.30 10.92 -13.76
CA PRO A 139 -7.60 11.23 -14.35
C PRO A 139 -8.11 12.59 -13.85
N ALA A 140 -8.74 13.38 -14.72
CA ALA A 140 -9.12 14.77 -14.43
C ALA A 140 -9.87 14.92 -13.09
N TYR A 141 -10.81 14.03 -12.80
CA TYR A 141 -11.59 14.02 -11.55
C TYR A 141 -10.80 13.63 -10.29
N MET A 142 -9.58 13.10 -10.42
CA MET A 142 -8.69 12.72 -9.31
C MET A 142 -7.57 13.73 -9.05
N ARG A 143 -7.40 14.73 -9.93
CA ARG A 143 -6.37 15.77 -9.81
C ARG A 143 -6.57 16.61 -8.56
N THR A 144 -5.51 17.32 -8.17
CA THR A 144 -5.56 18.21 -7.02
C THR A 144 -6.50 19.39 -7.31
N GLY A 145 -7.48 19.62 -6.42
CA GLY A 145 -8.49 20.68 -6.59
C GLY A 145 -9.65 20.33 -7.52
N ALA A 146 -9.67 19.16 -8.15
CA ALA A 146 -10.77 18.76 -9.03
C ALA A 146 -12.06 18.47 -8.23
N PRO A 147 -13.24 18.82 -8.76
CA PRO A 147 -14.51 18.46 -8.15
C PRO A 147 -14.68 16.93 -8.21
N TYR A 148 -14.93 16.33 -7.06
CA TYR A 148 -15.16 14.89 -6.93
C TYR A 148 -16.65 14.60 -6.74
N PRO A 149 -17.24 13.61 -7.43
CA PRO A 149 -18.67 13.33 -7.29
C PRO A 149 -19.02 12.93 -5.85
N THR A 150 -20.15 13.43 -5.37
CA THR A 150 -20.67 13.09 -4.05
C THR A 150 -21.01 11.59 -3.95
N ALA A 151 -21.20 11.07 -2.73
CA ALA A 151 -21.55 9.66 -2.54
C ALA A 151 -22.82 9.24 -3.30
N LYS A 152 -23.85 10.09 -3.31
CA LYS A 152 -25.10 9.85 -4.06
C LYS A 152 -24.86 9.86 -5.56
N GLU A 153 -24.10 10.83 -6.08
CA GLU A 153 -23.80 10.91 -7.51
C GLU A 153 -22.98 9.68 -7.98
N ARG A 154 -22.01 9.23 -7.18
CA ARG A 154 -21.25 8.00 -7.47
C ARG A 154 -22.14 6.76 -7.49
N GLN A 155 -23.13 6.68 -6.61
CA GLN A 155 -24.08 5.57 -6.60
C GLN A 155 -24.88 5.53 -7.92
N VAL A 156 -25.38 6.68 -8.37
CA VAL A 156 -26.14 6.77 -9.63
C VAL A 156 -25.24 6.42 -10.82
N LEU A 157 -24.05 7.01 -10.90
CA LEU A 157 -23.08 6.71 -11.96
C LEU A 157 -22.73 5.23 -11.99
N GLY A 158 -22.46 4.63 -10.82
CA GLY A 158 -22.12 3.21 -10.68
C GLY A 158 -23.27 2.27 -11.09
N TYR A 159 -24.51 2.57 -10.67
CA TYR A 159 -25.69 1.79 -11.01
C TYR A 159 -25.90 1.74 -12.53
N HIS A 160 -25.98 2.91 -13.18
CA HIS A 160 -26.20 2.99 -14.62
C HIS A 160 -25.04 2.43 -15.45
N LYS A 161 -23.78 2.62 -14.99
CA LYS A 161 -22.60 1.98 -15.62
C LYS A 161 -22.65 0.46 -15.55
N LYS A 162 -23.10 -0.11 -14.42
CA LYS A 162 -23.24 -1.56 -14.23
C LYS A 162 -24.38 -2.16 -15.05
N HIS A 163 -25.53 -1.49 -15.08
CA HIS A 163 -26.76 -2.00 -15.69
C HIS A 163 -26.97 -1.55 -17.14
N LYS A 164 -26.05 -0.73 -17.70
CA LYS A 164 -26.13 -0.17 -19.06
C LYS A 164 -27.45 0.56 -19.34
N SER A 165 -28.03 1.17 -18.30
CA SER A 165 -29.25 1.98 -18.40
C SER A 165 -28.92 3.46 -18.29
N THR A 166 -29.87 4.34 -18.65
CA THR A 166 -29.76 5.80 -18.45
C THR A 166 -30.93 6.31 -17.63
N SER A 167 -30.77 7.48 -17.01
CA SER A 167 -31.84 8.24 -16.38
C SER A 167 -31.57 9.74 -16.56
N PRO A 168 -32.59 10.62 -16.48
CA PRO A 168 -32.38 12.07 -16.58
C PRO A 168 -31.40 12.61 -15.54
N LEU A 169 -31.37 11.99 -14.36
CA LEU A 169 -30.45 12.37 -13.28
C LEU A 169 -29.01 11.88 -13.58
N TYR A 170 -28.85 10.69 -14.17
CA TYR A 170 -27.55 10.19 -14.63
C TYR A 170 -26.94 11.08 -15.70
N GLU A 171 -27.72 11.50 -16.70
CA GLU A 171 -27.23 12.36 -17.79
C GLU A 171 -26.75 13.71 -17.27
N LYS A 172 -27.50 14.33 -16.35
CA LYS A 172 -27.09 15.57 -15.67
C LYS A 172 -25.77 15.40 -14.92
N ILE A 173 -25.57 14.29 -14.21
CA ILE A 173 -24.33 14.03 -13.48
C ILE A 173 -23.18 13.74 -14.46
N ARG A 174 -23.43 12.99 -15.53
CA ARG A 174 -22.43 12.67 -16.55
C ARG A 174 -21.97 13.92 -17.30
N ALA A 175 -22.85 14.89 -17.53
CA ALA A 175 -22.49 16.19 -18.08
C ALA A 175 -21.54 16.96 -17.15
N LYS A 176 -21.70 16.84 -15.83
CA LYS A 176 -20.77 17.43 -14.84
C LYS A 176 -19.43 16.68 -14.77
N PHE A 177 -19.45 15.36 -14.96
CA PHE A 177 -18.30 14.48 -14.80
C PHE A 177 -18.15 13.55 -16.02
N PRO A 178 -17.66 14.06 -17.17
CA PRO A 178 -17.60 13.29 -18.41
C PRO A 178 -16.65 12.09 -18.35
N ASP A 179 -15.58 12.17 -17.55
CA ASP A 179 -14.49 11.18 -17.50
C ASP A 179 -14.63 10.09 -16.40
N TRP A 180 -15.86 9.81 -15.91
CA TRP A 180 -16.10 8.91 -14.75
C TRP A 180 -16.35 7.40 -15.06
#